data_AF-A0A7S2CSN0-F1
#
_entry.id   AF-A0A7S2CSN0-F1
#
_cell.length_a   1.000
_cell.length_b   1.000
_cell.length_c   1.000
_cell.angle_alpha   90.00
_cell.angle_beta   90.00
_cell.angle_gamma   90.00
#
_symmetry.space_group_name_H-M   'P 1'
#
loop_
_entity.id
_entity.type
_entity.pdbx_description
1 polymer ?
#
loop_
_entity_poly.entity_id
_entity_poly.type
_entity_poly.pdbx_seq_one_letter_code
_entity_poly.pdbx_strand_id
1 'polypeptide(L)'
;SMSIDGCSPYHNHDVFLTAHEAFVLEFDQALQSIDPSVTVPYWDYTIDSETYGVDWWEKSPIFQHDWFGPLNTSHDTGNVLEGSYFAGVPNAYGFQFPERNSYGVVTDKMNNNPSMYVTRSNEICGLTTRAKLPDCANLKGVLQSE
;
A
#
# COMPACT_ATOMS: atom_id res chain seq x y z
N SER A 1 -1.46 7.02 -14.82
CA SER A 1 -0.15 6.42 -14.60
C SER A 1 0.36 5.84 -15.92
N MET A 2 1.30 6.54 -16.53
CA MET A 2 2.16 6.15 -17.65
C MET A 2 3.45 6.90 -17.33
N SER A 3 4.61 6.25 -17.36
CA SER A 3 5.87 6.97 -17.21
C SER A 3 5.97 8.09 -18.26
N ILE A 4 6.93 8.99 -18.10
CA ILE A 4 7.21 10.10 -19.03
C ILE A 4 7.31 9.63 -20.50
N ASP A 5 7.56 8.34 -20.75
CA ASP A 5 7.66 7.73 -22.08
C ASP A 5 6.42 6.91 -22.53
N GLY A 6 5.27 7.03 -21.85
CA GLY A 6 4.03 6.34 -22.25
C GLY A 6 3.94 4.87 -21.87
N CYS A 7 5.02 4.27 -21.35
CA CYS A 7 5.07 2.91 -20.84
C CYS A 7 5.61 2.91 -19.40
N SER A 8 4.82 2.49 -18.41
CA SER A 8 5.40 2.18 -17.10
C SER A 8 6.13 0.84 -17.20
N PRO A 9 7.43 0.75 -16.87
CA PRO A 9 8.11 -0.55 -16.83
C PRO A 9 7.65 -1.39 -15.63
N TYR A 10 6.77 -0.85 -14.79
CA TYR A 10 6.26 -1.51 -13.60
C TYR A 10 4.81 -1.96 -13.76
N HIS A 11 3.98 -1.27 -14.55
CA HIS A 11 2.53 -1.50 -14.62
C HIS A 11 2.00 -1.51 -16.06
N ASN A 12 0.87 -2.18 -16.28
CA ASN A 12 0.10 -2.19 -17.54
C ASN A 12 0.84 -2.78 -18.76
N HIS A 13 1.74 -3.74 -18.56
CA HIS A 13 2.39 -4.52 -19.61
C HIS A 13 2.91 -5.86 -19.04
N ASP A 14 3.32 -6.79 -19.91
CA ASP A 14 3.86 -8.13 -19.56
C ASP A 14 5.06 -8.12 -18.61
N VAL A 15 5.73 -6.97 -18.47
CA VAL A 15 6.86 -6.80 -17.52
C VAL A 15 6.41 -6.67 -16.07
N PHE A 16 5.10 -6.52 -15.79
CA PHE A 16 4.56 -6.28 -14.45
C PHE A 16 5.10 -7.26 -13.41
N LEU A 17 5.01 -8.57 -13.68
CA LEU A 17 5.41 -9.59 -12.71
C LEU A 17 6.92 -9.58 -12.48
N THR A 18 7.71 -9.57 -13.54
CA THR A 18 9.18 -9.63 -13.45
C THR A 18 9.77 -8.36 -12.85
N ALA A 19 9.19 -7.18 -13.14
CA ALA A 19 9.62 -5.91 -12.56
C ALA A 19 9.34 -5.85 -11.05
N HIS A 20 8.17 -6.32 -10.60
CA HIS A 20 7.85 -6.36 -9.17
C HIS A 20 8.64 -7.42 -8.41
N GLU A 21 8.90 -8.58 -9.01
CA GLU A 21 9.76 -9.62 -8.42
C GLU A 21 11.19 -9.11 -8.23
N ALA A 22 11.77 -8.47 -9.25
CA ALA A 22 13.09 -7.85 -9.16
C ALA A 22 13.15 -6.77 -8.07
N PHE A 23 12.13 -5.91 -7.99
CA PHE A 23 12.04 -4.89 -6.95
C PHE A 23 11.98 -5.49 -5.54
N VAL A 24 11.16 -6.53 -5.32
CA VAL A 24 11.07 -7.21 -4.02
C VAL A 24 12.39 -7.89 -3.66
N LEU A 25 13.08 -8.52 -4.62
CA LEU A 25 14.38 -9.13 -4.39
C LEU A 25 15.44 -8.10 -3.95
N GLU A 26 15.49 -6.94 -4.63
CA GLU A 26 16.41 -5.86 -4.24
C GLU A 26 16.09 -5.30 -2.85
N PHE A 27 14.80 -5.16 -2.52
CA PHE A 27 14.38 -4.73 -1.19
C PHE A 27 14.73 -5.75 -0.10
N ASP A 28 14.51 -7.04 -0.35
CA ASP A 28 14.87 -8.13 0.56
C ASP A 28 16.37 -8.18 0.84
N GLN A 29 17.18 -8.04 -0.21
CA GLN A 29 18.65 -7.96 -0.10
C GLN A 29 19.11 -6.72 0.69
N ALA A 30 18.42 -5.59 0.52
CA ALA A 30 18.72 -4.37 1.29
C ALA A 30 18.42 -4.58 2.79
N LEU A 31 17.32 -5.25 3.14
CA LEU A 31 17.03 -5.61 4.53
C LEU A 31 18.08 -6.58 5.10
N GLN A 32 18.45 -7.61 4.33
CA GLN A 32 19.46 -8.60 4.73
C GLN A 32 20.86 -8.01 4.90
N SER A 33 21.15 -6.88 4.25
CA SER A 33 22.39 -6.13 4.48
C SER A 33 22.48 -5.52 5.90
N ILE A 34 21.35 -5.35 6.56
CA ILE A 34 21.23 -4.88 7.95
C ILE A 34 21.10 -6.06 8.92
N ASP A 35 20.17 -6.99 8.65
CA ASP A 35 19.96 -8.20 9.43
C ASP A 35 19.68 -9.39 8.49
N PRO A 36 20.60 -10.34 8.35
CA PRO A 36 20.46 -11.46 7.41
C PRO A 36 19.38 -12.47 7.80
N SER A 37 18.76 -12.36 8.97
CA SER A 37 17.63 -13.21 9.38
C SER A 37 16.26 -12.69 8.94
N VAL A 38 16.20 -11.45 8.44
CA VAL A 38 14.96 -10.80 8.00
C VAL A 38 14.65 -11.13 6.54
N THR A 39 13.39 -11.41 6.26
CA THR A 39 12.85 -11.58 4.90
C THR A 39 11.57 -10.77 4.72
N VAL A 40 11.30 -10.30 3.50
CA VAL A 40 10.05 -9.58 3.17
C VAL A 40 8.84 -10.52 3.33
N PRO A 41 7.89 -10.21 4.23
CA PRO A 41 6.68 -11.01 4.38
C PRO A 41 5.70 -10.74 3.23
N TYR A 42 4.81 -11.71 2.97
CA TYR A 42 3.66 -11.50 2.09
C TYR A 42 2.37 -11.37 2.91
N TRP A 43 1.38 -10.68 2.34
CA TRP A 43 0.04 -10.58 2.91
C TRP A 43 -0.94 -11.40 2.08
N ASP A 44 -1.46 -12.48 2.65
CA ASP A 44 -2.59 -13.19 2.09
C ASP A 44 -3.91 -12.51 2.47
N TYR A 45 -4.29 -11.52 1.67
CA TYR A 45 -5.52 -10.77 1.87
C TYR A 45 -6.78 -11.61 1.64
N THR A 46 -6.67 -12.80 1.04
CA THR A 46 -7.83 -13.67 0.81
C THR A 46 -8.26 -14.35 2.11
N ILE A 47 -7.31 -14.71 2.97
CA ILE A 47 -7.57 -15.22 4.32
C ILE A 47 -8.21 -14.14 5.19
N ASP A 48 -7.69 -12.90 5.15
CA ASP A 48 -8.28 -11.78 5.88
C ASP A 48 -9.69 -11.47 5.40
N SER A 49 -9.92 -11.56 4.08
CA SER A 49 -11.25 -11.39 3.50
C SER A 49 -12.23 -12.45 4.01
N GLU A 50 -11.83 -13.72 4.05
CA GLU A 50 -12.66 -14.81 4.55
C GLU A 50 -12.91 -14.71 6.05
N THR A 51 -11.88 -14.37 6.82
CA THR A 51 -11.91 -14.37 8.29
C THR A 51 -12.62 -13.16 8.87
N TYR A 52 -12.37 -11.96 8.31
CA TYR A 52 -12.83 -10.70 8.89
C TYR A 52 -13.90 -10.00 8.05
N GLY A 53 -14.10 -10.41 6.79
CA GLY A 53 -15.18 -9.87 5.95
C GLY A 53 -15.05 -8.37 5.73
N VAL A 54 -16.01 -7.59 6.24
CA VAL A 54 -16.00 -6.11 6.13
C VAL A 54 -15.20 -5.44 7.24
N ASP A 55 -14.84 -6.18 8.28
CA ASP A 55 -14.10 -5.69 9.45
C ASP A 55 -12.58 -5.88 9.29
N TRP A 56 -12.10 -6.26 8.10
CA TRP A 56 -10.69 -6.56 7.82
C TRP A 56 -9.74 -5.42 8.22
N TRP A 57 -10.17 -4.17 8.02
CA TRP A 57 -9.35 -2.99 8.30
C TRP A 57 -9.11 -2.77 9.80
N GLU A 58 -10.01 -3.26 10.66
CA GLU A 58 -9.94 -3.14 12.12
C GLU A 58 -9.32 -4.40 12.74
N LYS A 59 -9.72 -5.58 12.25
CA LYS A 59 -9.43 -6.87 12.89
C LYS A 59 -8.20 -7.58 12.35
N SER A 60 -7.74 -7.25 11.13
CA SER A 60 -6.55 -7.90 10.59
C SER A 60 -5.32 -7.60 11.46
N PRO A 61 -4.51 -8.61 11.79
CA PRO A 61 -3.23 -8.41 12.45
C PRO A 61 -2.30 -7.46 11.67
N ILE A 62 -2.49 -7.34 10.35
CA ILE A 62 -1.61 -6.52 9.52
C ILE A 62 -1.66 -5.02 9.89
N PHE A 63 -2.79 -4.56 10.43
CA PHE A 63 -3.01 -3.15 10.79
C PHE A 63 -2.90 -2.89 12.29
N GLN A 64 -2.28 -3.79 13.05
CA GLN A 64 -1.98 -3.53 14.45
C GLN A 64 -0.82 -2.55 14.62
N HIS A 65 -0.74 -1.95 15.80
CA HIS A 65 0.27 -0.94 16.14
C HIS A 65 1.71 -1.46 16.03
N ASP A 66 1.93 -2.73 16.35
CA ASP A 66 3.21 -3.43 16.24
C ASP A 66 3.45 -4.06 14.85
N TRP A 67 2.73 -3.59 13.83
CA TRP A 67 2.95 -3.99 12.44
C TRP A 67 2.83 -2.77 11.50
N PHE A 68 1.96 -2.79 10.48
CA PHE A 68 1.83 -1.67 9.52
C PHE A 68 1.03 -0.47 10.03
N GLY A 69 0.44 -0.56 11.23
CA GLY A 69 -0.33 0.50 11.88
C GLY A 69 -1.80 0.57 11.46
N PRO A 70 -2.66 1.11 12.35
CA PRO A 70 -4.10 1.07 12.18
C PRO A 70 -4.62 2.05 11.12
N LEU A 71 -5.82 1.78 10.59
CA LEU A 71 -6.48 2.64 9.60
C LEU A 71 -7.38 3.73 10.21
N ASN A 72 -7.80 3.60 11.47
CA ASN A 72 -8.65 4.58 12.17
C ASN A 72 -7.83 5.73 12.77
N THR A 73 -7.09 6.44 11.92
CA THR A 73 -6.30 7.61 12.32
C THR A 73 -7.17 8.85 12.55
N SER A 74 -6.63 9.85 13.25
CA SER A 74 -7.36 11.09 13.51
C SER A 74 -7.42 12.00 12.29
N HIS A 75 -8.61 12.54 12.01
CA HIS A 75 -8.78 13.59 11.00
C HIS A 75 -8.10 14.89 11.41
N ASP A 76 -7.99 15.16 12.71
CA ASP A 76 -7.33 16.37 13.24
C ASP A 76 -5.83 16.38 12.92
N THR A 77 -5.22 15.20 12.78
CA THR A 77 -3.83 15.04 12.38
C THR A 77 -3.67 14.81 10.87
N GLY A 78 -4.74 14.97 10.09
CA GLY A 78 -4.73 14.74 8.65
C GLY A 78 -4.51 13.28 8.30
N ASN A 79 -4.97 12.37 9.15
CA ASN A 79 -4.86 10.92 8.99
C ASN A 79 -3.42 10.37 9.01
N VAL A 80 -2.50 11.11 9.63
CA VAL A 80 -1.12 10.64 9.82
C VAL A 80 -1.12 9.45 10.78
N LEU A 81 -0.28 8.45 10.46
CA LEU A 81 -0.11 7.29 11.33
C LEU A 81 0.43 7.69 12.71
N GLU A 82 -0.16 7.10 13.76
CA GLU A 82 0.22 7.34 15.14
C GLU A 82 0.47 5.99 15.85
N GLY A 83 1.43 5.99 16.80
CA GLY A 83 1.67 4.84 17.68
C GLY A 83 2.08 3.54 17.00
N SER A 84 2.70 3.57 15.81
CA SER A 84 3.21 2.39 15.10
C SER A 84 4.64 2.59 14.63
N TYR A 85 5.29 1.54 14.13
CA TYR A 85 6.65 1.64 13.56
C TYR A 85 6.77 2.62 12.39
N PHE A 86 5.65 2.90 11.70
CA PHE A 86 5.60 3.83 10.57
C PHE A 86 5.07 5.22 10.95
N ALA A 87 4.80 5.47 12.24
CA ALA A 87 4.37 6.77 12.70
C ALA A 87 5.46 7.83 12.45
N GLY A 88 5.07 8.95 11.85
CA GLY A 88 6.00 10.05 11.53
C GLY A 88 6.99 9.75 10.39
N VAL A 89 6.86 8.63 9.68
CA VAL A 89 7.66 8.38 8.46
C VAL A 89 7.29 9.42 7.41
N PRO A 90 8.26 10.18 6.88
CA PRO A 90 7.99 11.20 5.87
C PRO A 90 7.74 10.59 4.50
N ASN A 91 6.84 11.19 3.72
CA ASN A 91 6.73 10.89 2.30
C ASN A 91 7.90 11.55 1.55
N ALA A 92 8.36 10.91 0.48
CA ALA A 92 9.32 11.55 -0.41
C ALA A 92 8.66 12.75 -1.10
N TYR A 93 9.43 13.83 -1.27
CA TYR A 93 8.93 15.12 -1.73
C TYR A 93 9.90 15.79 -2.69
N GLY A 94 9.36 16.41 -3.74
CA GLY A 94 10.11 17.28 -4.61
C GLY A 94 9.40 17.54 -5.94
N PHE A 95 9.31 18.82 -6.31
CA PHE A 95 8.75 19.22 -7.61
C PHE A 95 9.63 18.83 -8.81
N GLN A 96 10.85 18.37 -8.56
CA GLN A 96 11.73 17.78 -9.58
C GLN A 96 11.32 16.36 -9.96
N PHE A 97 10.63 15.62 -9.09
CA PHE A 97 10.28 14.23 -9.36
C PHE A 97 9.12 14.15 -10.36
N PRO A 98 9.22 13.39 -11.45
CA PRO A 98 8.19 13.35 -12.47
C PRO A 98 6.86 12.76 -11.96
N GLU A 99 6.94 11.75 -11.10
CA GLU A 99 5.78 11.11 -10.47
C GLU A 99 5.50 11.77 -9.13
N ARG A 100 4.60 12.76 -9.15
CA ARG A 100 4.19 13.53 -7.96
C ARG A 100 2.77 14.06 -8.11
N ASN A 101 2.13 14.40 -6.99
CA ASN A 101 0.86 15.11 -6.98
C ASN A 101 1.03 16.65 -7.04
N SER A 102 -0.07 17.43 -6.97
CA SER A 102 -0.01 18.90 -7.10
C SER A 102 0.76 19.59 -5.96
N TYR A 103 0.98 18.89 -4.85
CA TYR A 103 1.69 19.38 -3.69
C TYR A 103 3.19 19.05 -3.73
N GLY A 104 3.64 18.22 -4.68
CA GLY A 104 5.04 17.80 -4.78
C GLY A 104 5.37 16.52 -4.01
N VAL A 105 4.39 15.86 -3.41
CA VAL A 105 4.56 14.54 -2.79
C VAL A 105 4.75 13.50 -3.88
N VAL A 106 5.78 12.65 -3.76
CA VAL A 106 6.06 11.55 -4.68
C VAL A 106 5.01 10.47 -4.49
N THR A 107 4.01 10.47 -5.37
CA THR A 107 2.84 9.57 -5.36
C THR A 107 2.13 9.64 -6.71
N ASP A 108 1.10 8.83 -6.93
CA ASP A 108 0.29 8.93 -8.15
C ASP A 108 -0.41 10.30 -8.21
N LYS A 109 -0.43 10.91 -9.39
CA LYS A 109 -1.05 12.22 -9.63
C LYS A 109 -2.54 12.31 -9.21
N MET A 110 -3.24 11.18 -9.18
CA MET A 110 -4.65 11.10 -8.75
C MET A 110 -4.79 11.11 -7.23
N ASN A 111 -3.73 10.77 -6.49
CA ASN A 111 -3.68 10.89 -5.04
C ASN A 111 -3.22 12.31 -4.65
N ASN A 112 -4.17 13.24 -4.59
CA ASN A 112 -3.88 14.64 -4.26
C ASN A 112 -3.88 14.93 -2.75
N ASN A 113 -3.41 13.99 -1.93
CA ASN A 113 -3.22 14.21 -0.49
C ASN A 113 -1.95 15.07 -0.25
N PRO A 114 -2.05 16.23 0.43
CA PRO A 114 -0.89 17.09 0.72
C PRO A 114 -0.02 16.60 1.88
N SER A 115 -0.35 15.49 2.54
CA SER A 115 0.37 15.03 3.73
C SER A 115 1.85 14.76 3.43
N MET A 116 2.70 15.30 4.29
CA MET A 116 4.15 15.09 4.24
C MET A 116 4.60 13.82 4.98
N TYR A 117 3.65 13.10 5.59
CA TYR A 117 3.91 11.86 6.35
C TYR A 117 2.98 10.74 5.88
N VAL A 118 3.35 9.50 6.17
CA VAL A 118 2.51 8.33 5.86
C VAL A 118 1.15 8.47 6.55
N THR A 119 0.10 8.36 5.74
CA THR A 119 -1.30 8.42 6.20
C THR A 119 -2.02 7.09 5.96
N ARG A 120 -2.99 6.77 6.80
CA ARG A 120 -3.96 5.68 6.56
C ARG A 120 -5.37 6.18 6.80
N SER A 121 -6.39 5.56 6.22
CA SER A 121 -7.78 5.94 6.49
C SER A 121 -8.66 4.73 6.27
N ASN A 122 -9.58 4.48 7.21
CA ASN A 122 -10.70 3.57 7.02
C ASN A 122 -11.92 4.27 6.39
N GLU A 123 -11.80 5.55 6.01
CA GLU A 123 -12.90 6.32 5.42
C GLU A 123 -12.61 6.82 4.01
N ILE A 124 -13.66 6.90 3.20
CA ILE A 124 -13.68 7.57 1.89
C ILE A 124 -14.84 8.57 1.91
N CYS A 125 -14.54 9.86 1.69
CA CYS A 125 -15.53 10.94 1.75
C CYS A 125 -16.33 11.01 3.08
N GLY A 126 -15.69 10.69 4.21
CA GLY A 126 -16.31 10.68 5.54
C GLY A 126 -17.19 9.44 5.82
N LEU A 127 -17.15 8.43 4.94
CA LEU A 127 -17.87 7.19 5.10
C LEU A 127 -16.87 6.06 5.37
N THR A 128 -17.02 5.38 6.51
CA THR A 128 -16.23 4.19 6.82
C THR A 128 -16.40 3.12 5.74
N THR A 129 -15.29 2.57 5.29
CA THR A 129 -15.24 1.53 4.29
C THR A 129 -15.99 0.29 4.76
N ARG A 130 -16.88 -0.20 3.91
CA ARG A 130 -17.48 -1.54 4.00
C ARG A 130 -17.11 -2.40 2.80
N ALA A 131 -16.13 -1.95 2.03
CA ALA A 131 -15.61 -2.73 0.92
C ALA A 131 -14.95 -3.98 1.49
N LYS A 132 -15.33 -5.14 0.97
CA LYS A 132 -14.61 -6.39 1.23
C LYS A 132 -13.34 -6.41 0.40
N LEU A 133 -12.32 -7.08 0.91
CA LEU A 133 -11.17 -7.49 0.10
C LEU A 133 -11.63 -8.51 -0.95
N PRO A 134 -10.92 -8.67 -2.07
CA PRO A 134 -11.20 -9.73 -3.02
C PRO A 134 -11.05 -11.10 -2.35
N ASP A 135 -12.13 -11.89 -2.32
CA ASP A 135 -12.14 -13.24 -1.79
C ASP A 135 -11.82 -14.29 -2.86
N CYS A 136 -11.69 -15.54 -2.42
CA CYS A 136 -11.46 -16.69 -3.30
C CYS A 136 -12.54 -16.85 -4.39
N ALA A 137 -13.80 -16.46 -4.12
CA ALA A 137 -14.87 -16.57 -5.11
C ALA A 137 -14.68 -15.57 -6.26
N ASN A 138 -14.28 -14.33 -5.93
CA ASN A 138 -13.95 -13.30 -6.90
C ASN A 138 -12.70 -13.66 -7.73
N LEU A 139 -11.68 -14.26 -7.10
CA LEU A 139 -10.45 -14.68 -7.78
C LEU A 139 -10.66 -15.93 -8.66
N LYS A 140 -11.53 -16.86 -8.24
CA LYS A 140 -11.78 -18.11 -8.98
C LYS A 140 -12.27 -17.86 -10.40
N GLY A 141 -13.15 -16.87 -10.61
CA GLY A 141 -13.65 -16.51 -11.94
C GLY A 141 -12.58 -15.94 -12.88
N VAL A 142 -11.47 -15.43 -12.33
CA VAL A 142 -10.33 -14.89 -13.10
C VAL A 142 -9.28 -15.97 -13.36
N LEU A 143 -9.09 -16.91 -12.43
CA LEU A 143 -8.11 -17.99 -12.53
C LEU A 143 -8.60 -19.21 -13.32
N GLN A 144 -9.90 -19.32 -13.58
CA GLN A 144 -10.44 -20.26 -14.55
C GLN A 144 -10.20 -19.71 -15.95
N SER A 145 -9.02 -20.00 -16.51
CA SER A 145 -8.83 -19.87 -17.96
C SER A 145 -9.85 -20.77 -18.67
N GLU A 146 -10.43 -20.27 -19.76
CA GLU A 146 -11.19 -21.10 -20.71
C GLU A 146 -10.41 -22.33 -21.18
#